data_AF-A0A0K0D0T4-F1
#
_entry.id   AF-A0A0K0D0T4-F1
#
_cell.length_a   1.000
_cell.length_b   1.000
_cell.length_c   1.000
_cell.angle_alpha   90.00
_cell.angle_beta   90.00
_cell.angle_gamma   90.00
#
_symmetry.space_group_name_H-M   'P 1'
#
loop_
_entity.id
_entity.type
_entity.pdbx_description
1 polymer ?
#
loop_
_entity_poly.entity_id
_entity_poly.type
_entity_poly.pdbx_seq_one_letter_code
_entity_poly.pdbx_strand_id
1 'polypeptide(L)'
;MAEAVRLDLQGLRGVAVISVLVFHFFPERFPNGYVGVDQFFVLSGFLIAMILDRDDCLSKSVLYEFYYRRIKRIVPLYLLVILLTLVLSFIIFPLSSLSVNLASAKVALVFLSNIWPSPAASNSYYSMVSPFCNLSA
;
A
#
# COMPACT_ATOMS: atom_id res chain seq x y z
N MET A 1 -6.56 25.00 -18.74
CA MET A 1 -7.79 24.27 -19.11
C MET A 1 -7.94 23.11 -18.14
N ALA A 2 -9.11 22.91 -17.56
CA ALA A 2 -9.35 21.92 -16.51
C ALA A 2 -8.78 20.56 -16.95
N GLU A 3 -7.75 20.10 -16.24
CA GLU A 3 -7.21 18.76 -16.41
C GLU A 3 -8.33 17.80 -16.03
N ALA A 4 -8.96 17.22 -17.04
CA ALA A 4 -10.03 16.25 -16.85
C ALA A 4 -9.48 15.15 -15.94
N VAL A 5 -9.94 15.16 -14.69
CA VAL A 5 -9.66 14.11 -13.73
C VAL A 5 -10.03 12.81 -14.42
N ARG A 6 -9.04 11.96 -14.73
CA ARG A 6 -9.28 10.70 -15.45
C ARG A 6 -9.96 9.71 -14.51
N LEU A 7 -11.26 9.89 -14.36
CA LEU A 7 -12.13 9.09 -13.51
C LEU A 7 -12.09 7.62 -13.92
N ASP A 8 -11.91 7.32 -15.20
CA ASP A 8 -11.80 5.95 -15.73
C ASP A 8 -10.62 5.20 -15.08
N LEU A 9 -9.44 5.82 -15.05
CA LEU A 9 -8.24 5.24 -14.44
C LEU A 9 -8.38 5.13 -12.92
N GLN A 10 -9.06 6.09 -12.28
CA GLN A 10 -9.33 6.02 -10.85
C GLN A 10 -10.33 4.92 -10.50
N GLY A 11 -11.36 4.74 -11.34
CA GLY A 11 -12.35 3.66 -11.22
C GLY A 11 -11.69 2.30 -11.36
N LEU A 12 -10.82 2.13 -12.36
CA LEU A 12 -10.09 0.87 -12.56
C LEU A 12 -9.15 0.55 -11.39
N ARG A 13 -8.51 1.56 -10.80
CA ARG A 13 -7.75 1.40 -9.54
C ARG A 13 -8.66 1.02 -8.37
N GLY A 14 -9.87 1.57 -8.29
CA GLY A 14 -10.88 1.18 -7.30
C GLY A 14 -11.28 -0.29 -7.43
N VAL A 15 -11.52 -0.77 -8.65
CA VAL A 15 -11.80 -2.19 -8.93
C VAL A 15 -10.63 -3.07 -8.49
N ALA A 16 -9.39 -2.66 -8.77
CA ALA A 16 -8.20 -3.38 -8.34
C ALA A 16 -8.11 -3.49 -6.79
N VAL A 17 -8.42 -2.42 -6.06
CA VAL A 17 -8.48 -2.44 -4.58
C VAL A 17 -9.58 -3.37 -4.08
N ILE A 18 -10.78 -3.34 -4.68
CA ILE A 18 -11.88 -4.23 -4.30
C ILE A 18 -11.48 -5.70 -4.48
N SER A 19 -10.83 -6.03 -5.60
CA SER A 19 -10.30 -7.37 -5.87
C SER A 19 -9.39 -7.88 -4.75
N VAL A 20 -8.46 -7.02 -4.28
CA VAL A 20 -7.53 -7.34 -3.17
C VAL A 20 -8.27 -7.49 -1.84
N LEU A 21 -9.27 -6.65 -1.57
CA LEU A 21 -10.09 -6.75 -0.36
C LEU A 21 -10.86 -8.07 -0.33
N VAL A 22 -11.51 -8.44 -1.44
CA VAL A 22 -12.25 -9.70 -1.55
C VAL A 22 -11.34 -10.91 -1.33
N PHE A 23 -10.12 -10.88 -1.88
CA PHE A 23 -9.11 -11.92 -1.63
C PHE A 23 -8.79 -12.08 -0.14
N HIS A 24 -8.70 -10.99 0.62
CA HIS A 24 -8.42 -11.07 2.07
C HIS A 24 -9.59 -11.63 2.88
N PHE A 25 -10.84 -11.37 2.48
CA PHE A 25 -12.02 -11.89 3.19
C PHE A 25 -12.40 -13.32 2.76
N PHE A 26 -12.19 -13.68 1.50
CA PHE A 26 -12.61 -14.97 0.92
C PHE A 26 -11.50 -15.60 0.05
N PRO A 27 -10.34 -15.95 0.63
CA PRO A 27 -9.18 -16.41 -0.13
C PRO A 27 -9.46 -17.71 -0.91
N GLU A 28 -10.24 -18.64 -0.37
CA GLU A 28 -10.55 -19.92 -1.03
C GLU A 28 -11.51 -19.77 -2.24
N ARG A 29 -12.40 -18.76 -2.20
CA ARG A 29 -13.41 -18.54 -3.26
C ARG A 29 -12.91 -17.63 -4.36
N PHE A 30 -11.95 -16.76 -4.05
CA PHE A 30 -11.39 -15.81 -4.99
C PHE A 30 -9.86 -15.79 -4.93
N PRO A 31 -9.19 -16.91 -5.23
CA PRO A 31 -7.75 -17.06 -5.03
C PRO A 31 -6.92 -16.12 -5.92
N ASN A 32 -7.48 -15.60 -7.02
CA ASN A 32 -6.77 -14.74 -7.97
C ASN A 32 -6.88 -13.23 -7.66
N GLY A 33 -7.54 -12.83 -6.56
CA GLY A 33 -7.72 -11.41 -6.27
C GLY A 33 -6.43 -10.65 -5.92
N TYR A 34 -5.35 -11.39 -5.64
CA TYR A 34 -4.01 -10.83 -5.48
C TYR A 34 -3.52 -10.06 -6.72
N VAL A 35 -3.96 -10.44 -7.94
CA VAL A 35 -3.61 -9.77 -9.20
C VAL A 35 -4.03 -8.29 -9.20
N GLY A 36 -5.00 -7.91 -8.37
CA GLY A 36 -5.39 -6.52 -8.17
C GLY A 36 -4.23 -5.64 -7.66
N VAL A 37 -3.26 -6.20 -6.93
CA VAL A 37 -2.07 -5.46 -6.48
C VAL A 37 -1.24 -5.01 -7.69
N ASP A 38 -0.94 -5.94 -8.61
CA ASP A 38 -0.16 -5.67 -9.81
C ASP A 38 -0.87 -4.65 -10.72
N GLN A 39 -2.17 -4.85 -10.94
CA GLN A 39 -2.99 -3.94 -11.73
C GLN A 39 -2.99 -2.51 -11.15
N PHE A 40 -3.13 -2.38 -9.82
CA PHE A 40 -3.11 -1.08 -9.16
C PHE A 40 -1.78 -0.34 -9.35
N PHE A 41 -0.66 -1.06 -9.21
CA PHE A 41 0.67 -0.47 -9.36
C PHE A 41 0.99 -0.11 -10.81
N VAL A 42 0.64 -0.96 -11.78
CA VAL A 42 0.82 -0.66 -13.22
C VAL A 42 0.04 0.60 -13.61
N LEU A 43 -1.24 0.71 -13.22
CA LEU A 43 -2.05 1.88 -13.51
C LEU A 43 -1.53 3.15 -12.84
N SER A 44 -1.04 3.02 -11.60
CA SER A 44 -0.42 4.13 -10.89
C SER A 44 0.87 4.58 -11.58
N GLY A 45 1.70 3.64 -12.02
CA GLY A 45 2.93 3.92 -12.77
C GLY A 45 2.66 4.61 -14.11
N PHE A 46 1.67 4.14 -14.87
CA PHE A 46 1.23 4.77 -16.11
C PHE A 46 0.81 6.23 -15.89
N LEU A 47 -0.03 6.49 -14.88
CA LEU A 47 -0.47 7.84 -14.55
C LEU A 47 0.69 8.74 -14.13
N ILE A 48 1.66 8.18 -13.39
CA ILE A 48 2.86 8.89 -12.98
C ILE A 48 3.69 9.31 -14.18
N ALA A 49 3.99 8.37 -15.07
CA ALA A 49 4.74 8.63 -16.29
C ALA A 49 4.04 9.72 -17.11
N MET A 50 2.72 9.60 -17.30
CA MET A 50 1.92 10.60 -18.03
C MET A 50 1.96 12.01 -17.41
N ILE A 51 2.00 12.11 -16.08
CA ILE A 51 2.10 13.42 -15.39
C ILE A 51 3.51 14.01 -15.57
N LEU A 52 4.55 13.16 -15.52
CA LEU A 52 5.94 13.59 -15.66
C LEU A 52 6.31 13.93 -17.11
N ASP A 53 5.67 13.27 -18.08
CA ASP A 53 5.89 13.45 -19.53
C ASP A 53 5.32 14.76 -20.08
N ARG A 54 4.50 15.48 -19.30
CA ARG A 54 3.94 16.78 -19.69
C ARG A 54 4.95 17.92 -19.71
N ASP A 55 6.08 17.75 -19.03
CA ASP A 55 7.16 18.72 -19.04
C ASP A 55 8.26 18.18 -19.98
N ASP A 56 8.50 18.86 -21.11
CA ASP A 56 9.49 18.47 -22.14
C ASP A 56 10.91 18.20 -21.57
N CYS A 57 11.19 18.74 -20.38
CA CYS A 57 12.39 18.46 -19.60
C CYS A 57 12.04 18.12 -18.15
N LEU A 58 12.43 16.92 -17.70
CA LEU A 58 12.39 16.51 -16.28
C LEU A 58 13.34 17.38 -15.44
N SER A 59 12.86 18.56 -15.03
CA SER A 59 13.58 19.44 -14.13
C SER A 59 13.48 18.97 -12.68
N LYS A 60 14.50 19.27 -11.88
CA LYS A 60 14.48 19.05 -10.41
C LYS A 60 13.28 19.72 -9.74
N SER A 61 12.82 20.85 -10.26
CA SER A 61 11.65 21.58 -9.74
C SER A 61 10.36 20.77 -9.91
N VAL A 62 10.16 20.14 -11.07
CA VAL A 62 9.00 19.30 -11.38
C VAL A 62 8.94 18.09 -10.45
N LEU A 63 10.08 17.42 -10.28
CA LEU A 63 10.20 16.29 -9.36
C LEU A 63 9.93 16.71 -7.91
N TYR A 64 10.50 17.83 -7.47
CA TYR A 64 10.26 18.37 -6.12
C TYR A 64 8.77 18.64 -5.89
N GLU A 65 8.11 19.33 -6.82
CA GLU A 65 6.70 19.69 -6.68
C GLU A 65 5.79 18.45 -6.73
N PHE A 66 6.14 17.46 -7.54
CA PHE A 66 5.48 16.17 -7.59
C PHE A 66 5.56 15.42 -6.25
N TYR A 67 6.75 15.28 -5.67
CA TYR A 67 6.92 14.64 -4.35
C TYR A 67 6.28 15.44 -3.23
N TYR A 68 6.38 16.78 -3.26
CA TYR A 68 5.76 17.66 -2.27
C TYR A 68 4.25 17.48 -2.20
N ARG A 69 3.56 17.50 -3.36
CA ARG A 69 2.11 17.26 -3.44
C ARG A 69 1.72 15.90 -2.88
N ARG A 70 2.54 14.87 -3.12
CA ARG A 70 2.31 13.51 -2.62
C ARG A 70 2.46 13.41 -1.12
N ILE A 71 3.54 13.97 -0.57
CA ILE A 71 3.81 13.98 0.87
C ILE A 71 2.65 14.67 1.60
N LYS A 72 2.22 15.84 1.12
CA LYS A 72 1.11 16.60 1.71
C LYS A 72 -0.23 15.84 1.68
N ARG A 73 -0.40 14.90 0.76
CA ARG A 73 -1.61 14.06 0.65
C ARG A 73 -1.52 12.76 1.46
N ILE A 74 -0.38 12.08 1.46
CA ILE A 74 -0.24 10.71 2.01
C ILE A 74 0.15 10.75 3.49
N VAL A 75 1.10 11.61 3.87
CA VAL A 75 1.67 11.63 5.22
C VAL A 75 0.65 11.95 6.32
N PRO A 76 -0.28 12.92 6.16
CA PRO A 76 -1.25 13.21 7.22
C PRO A 76 -2.13 12.02 7.57
N LEU A 77 -2.65 11.32 6.54
CA LEU A 77 -3.49 10.14 6.74
C LEU A 77 -2.66 8.97 7.31
N TYR A 78 -1.43 8.82 6.85
CA TYR A 78 -0.53 7.78 7.33
C TYR A 78 -0.24 7.90 8.83
N LEU A 79 0.16 9.09 9.29
CA LEU A 79 0.43 9.36 10.70
C LEU A 79 -0.82 9.21 11.56
N LEU A 80 -1.98 9.65 11.05
CA LEU A 80 -3.27 9.47 11.73
C LEU A 80 -3.60 7.99 11.94
N VAL A 81 -3.40 7.15 10.92
CA VAL A 81 -3.64 5.71 11.04
C VAL A 81 -2.67 5.05 12.02
N ILE A 82 -1.38 5.41 12.00
CA ILE A 82 -0.41 4.91 13.00
C ILE A 82 -0.84 5.30 14.41
N LEU A 83 -1.24 6.55 14.62
CA LEU A 83 -1.68 7.03 15.92
C LEU A 83 -2.92 6.28 16.40
N LEU A 84 -3.95 6.18 15.55
CA LEU A 84 -5.20 5.50 15.90
C LEU A 84 -4.97 4.01 16.18
N THR A 85 -4.17 3.33 15.36
CA THR A 85 -3.84 1.91 15.57
C THR A 85 -3.07 1.69 16.87
N LEU A 86 -2.13 2.59 17.23
CA LEU A 86 -1.40 2.51 18.49
C LEU A 86 -2.33 2.75 19.70
N VAL A 87 -3.20 3.75 19.64
CA VAL A 87 -4.17 4.06 20.70
C VAL A 87 -5.18 2.93 20.89
N LEU A 88 -5.78 2.45 19.80
CA LEU A 88 -6.71 1.32 19.83
C LEU A 88 -6.02 0.05 20.31
N SER A 89 -4.76 -0.17 19.93
CA SER A 89 -4.00 -1.30 20.41
C SER A 89 -3.82 -1.29 21.93
N PHE A 90 -3.60 -0.11 22.52
CA PHE A 90 -3.43 0.01 23.97
C PHE A 90 -4.74 -0.26 24.73
N ILE A 91 -5.88 0.07 24.13
CA ILE A 91 -7.21 -0.13 24.75
C ILE A 91 -7.69 -1.58 24.62
N ILE A 92 -7.44 -2.22 23.46
CA ILE A 92 -8.03 -3.51 23.11
C ILE A 92 -7.14 -4.70 23.53
N PHE A 93 -5.81 -4.56 23.48
CA PHE A 93 -4.89 -5.68 23.67
C PHE A 93 -4.20 -5.66 25.05
N PRO A 94 -3.72 -6.82 25.54
CA PRO A 94 -2.99 -6.91 26.82
C PRO A 94 -1.66 -6.17 26.77
N LEU A 95 -1.18 -5.71 27.95
CA LEU A 95 0.10 -5.00 28.10
C LEU A 95 1.32 -5.79 27.60
N SER A 96 1.24 -7.13 27.55
CA SER A 96 2.28 -7.99 26.99
C SER A 96 2.54 -7.74 25.50
N SER A 97 1.55 -7.24 24.76
CA SER A 97 1.64 -6.94 23.32
C SER A 97 2.20 -5.53 23.04
N LEU A 98 2.32 -4.69 24.08
CA LEU A 98 2.72 -3.28 23.94
C LEU A 98 4.11 -3.12 23.33
N SER A 99 5.07 -3.95 23.74
CA SER A 99 6.45 -3.90 23.24
C SER A 99 6.53 -4.16 21.74
N VAL A 100 5.79 -5.15 21.24
CA VAL A 100 5.72 -5.53 19.82
C VAL A 100 5.02 -4.46 19.00
N ASN A 101 3.92 -3.90 19.51
CA ASN A 101 3.15 -2.87 18.81
C ASN A 101 3.92 -1.54 18.73
N LEU A 102 4.63 -1.16 19.80
CA LEU A 102 5.49 0.02 19.80
C LEU A 102 6.69 -0.14 18.85
N ALA A 103 7.30 -1.33 18.80
CA ALA A 103 8.36 -1.62 17.84
C ALA A 103 7.86 -1.52 16.39
N SER A 104 6.68 -2.09 16.12
CA SER A 104 6.05 -2.03 14.79
C SER A 104 5.70 -0.58 14.40
N ALA A 105 5.17 0.22 15.33
CA ALA A 105 4.87 1.63 15.09
C ALA A 105 6.13 2.45 14.79
N LYS A 106 7.25 2.19 15.48
CA LYS A 106 8.55 2.86 15.20
C LYS A 106 9.05 2.56 13.78
N VAL A 107 8.98 1.31 13.34
CA VAL A 107 9.37 0.92 11.99
C VAL A 107 8.43 1.55 10.95
N ALA A 108 7.13 1.61 11.24
CA ALA A 108 6.14 2.27 10.41
C ALA A 108 6.44 3.78 10.25
N LEU A 109 6.78 4.51 11.32
CA LEU A 109 7.07 5.95 11.24
C LEU A 109 8.13 6.32 10.18
N VAL A 110 9.08 5.43 9.91
CA VAL A 110 10.17 5.64 8.94
C VAL A 110 9.84 5.03 7.56
N PHE A 111 8.61 4.55 7.34
CA PHE A 111 8.17 3.85 6.13
C PHE A 111 8.96 2.56 5.84
N LEU A 112 9.59 1.95 6.85
CA LEU A 112 10.42 0.75 6.70
C LEU A 112 9.66 -0.56 6.98
N SER A 113 8.34 -0.48 7.18
CA SER A 113 7.51 -1.66 7.50
C SER A 113 7.51 -2.73 6.42
N ASN A 114 7.86 -2.39 5.18
CA ASN A 114 8.00 -3.35 4.08
C ASN A 114 9.35 -4.09 4.12
N ILE A 115 10.39 -3.46 4.69
CA ILE A 115 11.76 -4.01 4.74
C ILE A 115 12.00 -4.79 6.02
N TRP A 116 11.40 -4.38 7.14
CA TRP A 116 11.58 -5.00 8.43
C TRP A 116 10.27 -5.67 8.89
N PRO A 117 10.06 -6.96 8.54
CA PRO A 117 8.85 -7.67 8.92
C PRO A 117 8.73 -7.75 10.43
N SER A 118 7.50 -7.61 10.94
CA SER A 118 7.23 -7.94 12.34
C SER A 118 7.51 -9.44 12.58
N PRO A 119 8.10 -9.85 13.70
CA PRO A 119 8.31 -11.26 14.03
C PRO A 119 7.02 -12.10 14.04
N ALA A 120 5.86 -11.47 14.17
CA ALA A 120 4.55 -12.10 14.11
C ALA A 120 4.01 -12.30 12.67
N ALA A 121 4.65 -11.70 11.66
CA ALA A 121 4.25 -11.82 10.26
C ALA A 121 4.81 -13.12 9.65
N SER A 122 4.26 -14.27 10.05
CA SER A 122 4.62 -15.57 9.47
C SER A 122 4.19 -15.71 8.00
N ASN A 123 3.16 -14.96 7.58
CA ASN A 123 2.52 -15.14 6.28
C ASN A 123 2.70 -13.90 5.41
N SER A 124 3.83 -13.81 4.71
CA SER A 124 4.02 -12.81 3.65
C SER A 124 3.10 -13.10 2.47
N TYR A 125 2.65 -12.08 1.73
CA TYR A 125 1.87 -12.23 0.48
C TYR A 125 2.41 -13.35 -0.43
N TYR A 126 3.73 -13.43 -0.58
CA TYR A 126 4.41 -14.46 -1.36
C TYR A 126 4.16 -15.89 -0.85
N SER A 127 4.01 -16.10 0.46
CA SER A 127 3.69 -17.42 1.04
C SER A 127 2.26 -17.88 0.75
N MET A 128 1.35 -16.94 0.47
CA MET A 128 -0.05 -17.21 0.15
C MET A 128 -0.26 -17.48 -1.35
N VAL A 129 0.63 -16.96 -2.22
CA VAL A 129 0.62 -17.15 -3.69
C VAL A 129 1.48 -18.34 -4.12
N SER A 130 2.32 -18.89 -3.23
CA SER A 130 3.18 -20.04 -3.53
C SER A 130 2.66 -21.44 -3.13
N PRO A 131 1.36 -21.76 -2.91
CA PRO A 131 0.98 -23.14 -2.62
C PRO A 131 1.24 -24.09 -3.81
N PHE A 132 1.39 -23.55 -5.03
CA PHE A 132 1.67 -24.31 -6.24
C PHE A 132 3.15 -24.64 -6.46
N CYS A 133 4.07 -24.05 -5.69
CA CYS A 133 5.51 -24.33 -5.84
C CYS A 133 5.95 -25.63 -5.14
N ASN A 134 5.10 -26.19 -4.25
CA ASN A 134 5.37 -27.44 -3.54
C ASN A 134 4.85 -28.71 -4.26
N LEU A 135 4.36 -28.58 -5.49
CA LEU A 135 3.86 -29.71 -6.30
C LEU A 135 4.84 -30.18 -7.38
N SER A 136 6.09 -29.70 -7.36
CA SER A 136 7.14 -30.06 -8.32
C SER A 136 8.44 -30.52 -7.66
N ALA A 137 8.34 -31.40 -6.65
CA ALA A 137 9.46 -32.17 -6.12
C ALA A 137 9.07 -33.65 -6.03
#